data_AF-H2C0F9-F1
#
_entry.id   AF-H2C0F9-F1
#
_cell.length_a   1.000
_cell.length_b   1.000
_cell.length_c   1.000
_cell.angle_alpha   90.00
_cell.angle_beta   90.00
_cell.angle_gamma   90.00
#
_symmetry.space_group_name_H-M   'P 1'
#
loop_
_entity.id
_entity.type
_entity.pdbx_description
1 polymer ?
#
loop_
_entity_poly.entity_id
_entity_poly.type
_entity_poly.pdbx_seq_one_letter_code
_entity_poly.pdbx_strand_id
1 'polypeptide(L)'
;MSDAWKKYYLFSDLLQIYKEEEEQFKDYVNFLCSKNFTVILFGSRARGDFKIYSDYDLLVIGKDLPKFPPTDAIQLHFYKKERLIKR
;
A
#
# COMPACT_ATOMS: atom_id res chain seq x y z
N MET A 1 -23.82 19.20 27.56
CA MET A 1 -23.86 17.88 26.91
C MET A 1 -22.51 17.66 26.26
N SER A 2 -21.82 16.55 26.52
CA SER A 2 -20.44 16.38 26.05
C SER A 2 -20.40 16.07 24.55
N ASP A 3 -19.41 16.63 23.85
CA ASP A 3 -19.09 16.33 22.43
C ASP A 3 -18.47 14.93 22.24
N ALA A 4 -18.66 14.02 23.20
CA ALA A 4 -18.11 12.66 23.15
C ALA A 4 -18.63 11.88 21.93
N TRP A 5 -19.87 12.14 21.50
CA TRP A 5 -20.46 11.52 20.31
C TRP A 5 -19.71 11.93 19.04
N LYS A 6 -19.37 13.22 18.86
CA LYS A 6 -18.61 13.70 17.68
C LYS A 6 -17.25 13.03 17.56
N LYS A 7 -16.56 12.83 18.69
CA LYS A 7 -15.27 12.12 18.73
C LYS A 7 -15.41 10.65 18.38
N TYR A 8 -16.50 10.01 18.82
CA TYR A 8 -16.79 8.61 18.50
C TYR A 8 -17.06 8.41 17.00
N TYR A 9 -17.89 9.26 16.39
CA TYR A 9 -18.17 9.20 14.94
C TYR A 9 -16.91 9.44 14.10
N LEU A 10 -16.12 10.47 14.42
CA LEU A 10 -14.87 10.72 13.69
C LEU A 10 -13.91 9.53 13.78
N PHE A 11 -13.83 8.88 14.94
CA PHE A 11 -12.99 7.70 15.12
C PHE A 11 -13.50 6.49 14.34
N SER A 12 -14.82 6.25 14.30
CA SER A 12 -15.39 5.17 13.48
C SER A 12 -15.18 5.38 11.99
N ASP A 13 -15.33 6.61 11.52
CA ASP A 13 -15.14 6.96 10.10
C ASP A 13 -13.67 6.76 9.69
N LEU A 14 -12.73 7.19 10.53
CA LEU A 14 -11.30 6.96 10.29
C LEU A 14 -10.95 5.46 10.27
N LEU A 15 -11.49 4.67 11.20
CA LEU A 15 -11.28 3.21 11.19
C LEU A 15 -11.81 2.57 9.90
N GLN A 16 -12.94 3.05 9.40
CA GLN A 16 -13.51 2.57 8.16
C GLN A 16 -12.60 2.92 6.97
N ILE A 17 -12.12 4.17 6.89
CA ILE A 17 -11.17 4.61 5.85
C ILE A 17 -9.93 3.71 5.85
N TYR A 18 -9.31 3.48 7.01
CA TYR A 18 -8.10 2.64 7.09
C TYR A 18 -8.35 1.18 6.68
N LYS A 19 -9.56 0.67 6.91
CA LYS A 19 -9.95 -0.67 6.46
C LYS A 19 -10.13 -0.71 4.95
N GLU A 20 -10.76 0.30 4.36
CA GLU A 20 -10.91 0.43 2.90
C GLU A 20 -9.54 0.55 2.23
N GLU A 21 -8.61 1.32 2.80
CA GLU A 21 -7.22 1.42 2.32
C GLU A 21 -6.49 0.06 2.37
N GLU A 22 -6.70 -0.73 3.43
CA GLU A 22 -6.12 -2.08 3.52
C GLU A 22 -6.67 -3.01 2.43
N GLU A 23 -7.98 -2.95 2.15
CA GLU A 23 -8.61 -3.73 1.07
C GLU A 23 -8.05 -3.30 -0.29
N GLN A 24 -7.97 -1.99 -0.55
CA GLN A 24 -7.37 -1.44 -1.77
C GLN A 24 -5.90 -1.84 -1.93
N PHE A 25 -5.13 -1.85 -0.85
CA PHE A 25 -3.74 -2.34 -0.86
C PHE A 25 -3.67 -3.81 -1.28
N LYS A 26 -4.49 -4.67 -0.69
CA LYS A 26 -4.52 -6.11 -1.03
C LYS A 26 -4.88 -6.32 -2.50
N ASP A 27 -5.90 -5.63 -2.99
CA ASP A 27 -6.32 -5.71 -4.39
C ASP A 27 -5.24 -5.23 -5.34
N TYR A 28 -4.55 -4.15 -4.99
CA TYR A 28 -3.46 -3.61 -5.78
C TYR A 28 -2.25 -4.56 -5.83
N VAL A 29 -1.86 -5.16 -4.70
CA VAL A 29 -0.79 -6.18 -4.67
C VAL A 29 -1.18 -7.40 -5.50
N ASN A 30 -2.42 -7.88 -5.38
CA ASN A 30 -2.93 -8.98 -6.20
C ASN A 30 -2.87 -8.67 -7.70
N PHE A 31 -3.27 -7.45 -8.08
CA PHE A 31 -3.17 -6.97 -9.46
C PHE A 31 -1.72 -6.98 -9.95
N LEU A 32 -0.77 -6.46 -9.19
CA LEU A 32 0.65 -6.44 -9.55
C LEU A 32 1.23 -7.86 -9.70
N CYS A 33 0.94 -8.74 -8.75
CA CYS A 33 1.36 -10.14 -8.79
C CYS A 33 0.80 -10.87 -10.03
N SER A 34 -0.45 -10.59 -10.41
CA SER A 34 -1.07 -11.16 -11.64
C SER A 34 -0.39 -10.70 -12.93
N LYS A 35 0.29 -9.55 -12.90
CA LYS A 35 0.99 -8.94 -14.06
C LYS A 35 2.47 -9.26 -14.09
N ASN A 36 2.90 -10.28 -13.35
CA ASN A 36 4.26 -10.81 -13.36
C ASN A 36 5.32 -9.81 -12.85
N PHE A 37 4.90 -8.90 -11.98
CA PHE A 37 5.80 -8.08 -11.16
C PHE A 37 6.30 -8.87 -9.96
N THR A 38 7.50 -8.55 -9.49
CA THR A 38 7.93 -8.91 -8.13
C THR A 38 7.55 -7.76 -7.22
N VAL A 39 6.80 -8.04 -6.16
CA VAL A 39 6.32 -7.05 -5.20
C VAL A 39 6.91 -7.37 -3.84
N ILE A 40 7.55 -6.39 -3.22
CA ILE A 40 8.19 -6.53 -1.91
C ILE A 40 7.60 -5.44 -1.01
N LEU A 41 6.94 -5.85 0.07
CA LEU A 41 6.55 -4.94 1.15
C LEU A 41 7.76 -4.70 2.05
N PHE A 42 8.06 -3.44 2.32
CA PHE A 42 9.10 -3.05 3.26
C PHE A 42 8.57 -2.00 4.24
N GLY A 43 9.44 -1.41 5.04
CA GLY A 43 9.03 -0.38 6.00
C GLY A 43 8.33 -0.92 7.24
N SER A 44 7.54 -0.06 7.89
CA SER A 44 6.98 -0.34 9.22
C SER A 44 5.95 -1.48 9.21
N ARG A 45 5.13 -1.54 8.17
CA ARG A 45 4.14 -2.61 7.96
C ARG A 45 4.81 -3.98 7.82
N ALA A 46 5.96 -4.05 7.15
CA ALA A 46 6.74 -5.28 7.04
C ALA A 46 7.42 -5.69 8.36
N ARG A 47 7.87 -4.72 9.17
CA ARG A 47 8.48 -4.97 10.49
C ARG A 47 7.47 -5.30 11.59
N GLY A 48 6.21 -4.90 11.41
CA GLY A 48 5.15 -5.05 12.42
C GLY A 48 5.10 -3.94 13.46
N ASP A 49 5.89 -2.86 13.31
CA ASP A 49 5.93 -1.68 14.19
C ASP A 49 5.08 -0.50 13.66
N PHE A 50 4.06 -0.81 12.84
CA PHE A 50 3.24 0.18 12.16
C PHE A 50 2.12 0.74 13.06
N LYS A 51 1.67 1.95 12.72
CA LYS A 51 0.44 2.55 13.26
C LYS A 51 -0.67 2.40 12.24
N ILE A 52 -1.92 2.56 12.67
CA ILE A 52 -3.07 2.37 11.76
C ILE A 52 -3.03 3.28 10.53
N TYR A 53 -2.44 4.48 10.69
CA TYR A 53 -2.24 5.48 9.65
C TYR A 53 -0.89 5.39 8.93
N SER A 54 -0.11 4.32 9.17
CA SER A 54 1.16 4.12 8.48
C SER A 54 0.93 3.65 7.05
N ASP A 55 1.65 4.28 6.12
CA ASP A 55 1.66 3.95 4.70
C ASP A 55 2.19 2.53 4.42
N TYR A 56 1.89 2.03 3.23
CA TYR A 56 2.36 0.77 2.68
C TYR A 56 3.50 1.03 1.69
N ASP A 57 4.73 0.82 2.14
CA ASP A 57 5.93 0.95 1.32
C ASP A 57 6.13 -0.28 0.43
N LEU A 58 5.97 -0.13 -0.88
CA LEU A 58 6.10 -1.21 -1.86
C LEU A 58 7.27 -0.98 -2.82
N LEU A 59 8.13 -1.98 -2.94
CA LEU A 59 9.11 -2.08 -4.02
C LEU A 59 8.56 -3.01 -5.11
N VAL A 60 8.37 -2.48 -6.30
CA VAL A 60 7.82 -3.18 -7.46
C VAL A 60 8.89 -3.31 -8.53
N ILE A 61 9.22 -4.54 -8.90
CA ILE A 61 10.23 -4.85 -9.92
C ILE A 61 9.55 -5.49 -11.12
N GLY A 62 9.70 -4.89 -12.30
CA GLY A 62 9.06 -5.39 -13.52
C GLY A 62 9.64 -4.81 -14.80
N LYS A 63 9.15 -5.29 -15.94
CA LYS A 63 9.64 -4.83 -17.26
C LYS A 63 9.10 -3.45 -17.62
N ASP A 64 7.83 -3.20 -17.28
CA ASP A 64 7.09 -2.00 -17.62
C ASP A 64 6.64 -1.28 -16.35
N LEU A 65 6.41 0.03 -16.42
CA LEU A 65 5.92 0.80 -15.28
C LEU A 65 4.53 0.29 -14.85
N PRO A 66 4.31 -0.03 -13.56
CA PRO A 66 2.99 -0.43 -13.08
C PRO A 66 1.99 0.73 -13.17
N LYS A 67 0.69 0.41 -13.10
CA LYS A 67 -0.33 1.43 -12.88
C LYS A 67 -0.10 2.09 -11.53
N PHE A 68 -0.38 3.39 -11.42
CA PHE A 68 -0.30 4.09 -10.13
C PHE A 68 -1.26 3.47 -9.09
N PRO A 69 -0.89 3.54 -7.80
CA PRO A 69 -1.74 3.02 -6.73
C PRO A 69 -3.08 3.77 -6.64
N PRO A 70 -4.13 3.11 -6.13
CA PRO A 70 -5.47 3.70 -5.99
C PRO A 70 -5.61 4.69 -4.82
N THR A 71 -4.66 4.71 -3.89
CA THR A 71 -4.66 5.54 -2.68
C THR A 71 -3.25 6.06 -2.38
N ASP A 72 -3.19 7.22 -1.72
CA ASP A 72 -1.95 7.84 -1.25
C ASP A 72 -1.30 7.06 -0.10
N ALA A 73 -2.06 6.19 0.58
CA ALA A 73 -1.54 5.29 1.61
C ALA A 73 -0.56 4.24 1.06
N ILE A 74 -0.39 4.14 -0.27
CA ILE A 74 0.56 3.21 -0.90
C ILE A 74 1.71 4.01 -1.52
N GLN A 75 2.88 3.91 -0.91
CA GLN A 75 4.10 4.49 -1.44
C GLN A 75 4.80 3.48 -2.36
N LEU A 76 4.79 3.76 -3.66
CA LEU A 76 5.34 2.85 -4.68
C LEU A 76 6.73 3.28 -5.16
N HIS A 77 7.70 2.38 -4.95
CA HIS A 77 9.03 2.45 -5.52
C HIS A 77 9.13 1.46 -6.68
N PHE A 78 9.31 1.95 -7.91
CA PHE A 78 9.44 1.09 -9.08
C PHE A 78 10.90 0.94 -9.52
N TYR A 79 11.31 -0.31 -9.79
CA TYR A 79 12.58 -0.62 -10.42
C TYR A 79 12.37 -1.40 -11.72
N LYS A 80 12.89 -0.85 -12.82
CA LYS A 80 12.80 -1.49 -14.13
C LYS A 80 13.80 -2.65 -14.17
N LYS A 81 13.28 -3.86 -14.42
CA LYS A 81 14.09 -5.06 -14.62
C LYS A 81 14.81 -4.96 -15.96
N GLU A 82 16.06 -4.51 -15.92
CA GLU A 82 16.95 -4.57 -17.07
C GLU A 82 17.35 -6.02 -17.35
N ARG A 83 17.33 -6.40 -18.64
CA ARG A 83 17.92 -7.67 -19.06
C ARG A 83 19.44 -7.49 -19.01
N LEU A 84 20.09 -8.13 -18.04
CA LEU A 84 21.54 -8.29 -18.08
C LEU A 84 21.88 -9.09 -19.35
N ILE A 85 22.36 -8.38 -20.38
CA ILE A 85 23.01 -9.03 -21.52
C ILE A 85 24.35 -9.52 -20.99
N LYS A 86 24.44 -10.81 -20.63
CA LYS A 86 25.74 -11.44 -20.39
C LYS A 86 26.51 -11.37 -21.71
N ARG A 87 27.59 -10.60 -21.71
CA ARG A 87 28.61 -10.63 -22.76
C ARG A 87 29.38 -11.95 -22.70
#